data_AF-A0A6N7XKF8-F1
#
_entry.id   AF-A0A6N7XKF8-F1
#
_cell.length_a   1.000
_cell.length_b   1.000
_cell.length_c   1.000
_cell.angle_alpha   90.00
_cell.angle_beta   90.00
_cell.angle_gamma   90.00
#
_symmetry.space_group_name_H-M   'P 1'
#
loop_
_entity.id
_entity.type
_entity.pdbx_description
1 polymer ?
#
loop_
_entity_poly.entity_id
_entity_poly.type
_entity_poly.pdbx_seq_one_letter_code
_entity_poly.pdbx_strand_id
1 'polypeptide(L)' 'MEKKSFWKTNAGALTVAFIITMIGFTLILLGVNHGMNGLATGGFAAVVVAMLISPIKVFIIDRKN' A
#
# COMPACT_ATOMS: atom_id res chain seq x y z
N MET A 1 17.47 -10.48 22.34
CA MET A 1 16.60 -9.50 21.62
C MET A 1 15.67 -10.30 20.73
N GLU A 2 14.39 -10.42 21.08
CA GLU A 2 13.42 -11.10 20.22
C GLU A 2 13.37 -10.39 18.87
N LYS A 3 13.65 -11.10 17.78
CA LYS A 3 13.53 -10.57 16.42
C LYS A 3 12.05 -10.32 16.15
N LYS A 4 11.54 -9.11 16.44
CA LYS A 4 10.23 -8.70 15.94
C LYS A 4 10.27 -8.80 14.43
N SER A 5 9.50 -9.74 13.87
CA SER A 5 9.40 -9.96 12.42
C SER A 5 9.15 -8.63 11.71
N PHE A 6 9.82 -8.39 10.57
CA PHE A 6 9.73 -7.14 9.79
C PHE A 6 8.28 -6.70 9.59
N TRP A 7 7.40 -7.67 9.36
CA TRP A 7 5.95 -7.54 9.20
C TRP A 7 5.17 -7.01 10.41
N LYS A 8 5.72 -7.10 11.63
CA LYS A 8 5.11 -6.53 12.86
C LYS A 8 5.58 -5.11 13.13
N THR A 9 6.63 -4.61 12.46
CA THR A 9 7.19 -3.28 12.73
C THR A 9 6.47 -2.19 11.93
N ASN A 10 6.43 -0.96 12.45
CA ASN A 10 5.86 0.19 11.73
C ASN A 10 6.64 0.54 10.47
N ALA A 11 7.97 0.45 10.53
CA ALA A 11 8.82 0.59 9.35
C ALA A 11 8.47 -0.43 8.25
N GLY A 12 8.36 -1.72 8.60
CA GLY A 12 8.07 -2.76 7.60
C GLY A 12 6.69 -2.63 6.96
N ALA A 13 5.66 -2.28 7.73
CA ALA A 13 4.32 -2.01 7.18
C ALA A 13 4.32 -0.82 6.21
N LEU A 14 5.08 0.24 6.53
CA LEU A 14 5.20 1.41 5.66
C LEU A 14 5.96 1.08 4.37
N THR A 15 7.01 0.26 4.45
CA THR A 15 7.76 -0.21 3.26
C THR A 15 6.85 -1.02 2.31
N VAL A 16 6.00 -1.89 2.86
CA VAL A 16 5.05 -2.66 2.04
C VAL A 16 4.03 -1.72 1.37
N ALA A 17 3.48 -0.76 2.12
CA ALA A 17 2.57 0.25 1.56
C ALA A 17 3.24 1.05 0.42
N PHE A 18 4.52 1.40 0.58
CA PHE A 18 5.29 2.10 -0.45
C PHE A 18 5.46 1.26 -1.72
N ILE A 19 5.82 -0.03 -1.58
CA ILE A 19 5.96 -0.95 -2.74
C ILE A 19 4.64 -1.10 -3.50
N ILE A 20 3.52 -1.29 -2.77
CA ILE A 20 2.18 -1.38 -3.37
C ILE A 20 1.83 -0.08 -4.11
N THR A 21 2.19 1.06 -3.54
CA THR A 21 1.98 2.38 -4.16
C THR A 21 2.76 2.52 -5.47
N MET A 22 4.02 2.07 -5.52
CA MET A 22 4.82 2.08 -6.75
C MET A 22 4.20 1.21 -7.86
N ILE A 23 3.72 0.01 -7.51
CA ILE A 23 3.02 -0.86 -8.45
C ILE A 23 1.73 -0.18 -8.93
N GLY A 24 0.97 0.41 -8.02
CA GLY A 24 -0.26 1.15 -8.34
C GLY A 24 -0.02 2.28 -9.34
N PHE A 25 1.01 3.10 -9.10
CA PHE A 25 1.38 4.17 -10.04
C PHE A 25 1.83 3.63 -11.40
N THR A 26 2.54 2.50 -11.44
CA THR A 26 2.96 1.87 -12.70
C THR A 26 1.73 1.40 -13.50
N LEU A 27 0.74 0.79 -12.84
CA LEU A 27 -0.51 0.37 -13.46
C LEU A 27 -1.34 1.56 -13.95
N ILE A 28 -1.37 2.67 -13.21
CA ILE A 28 -1.99 3.93 -13.65
C ILE A 28 -1.32 4.42 -14.92
N LEU A 29 0.01 4.51 -14.95
CA LEU A 29 0.78 4.98 -16.09
C LEU A 29 0.53 4.12 -17.35
N LEU A 30 0.60 2.80 -17.21
CA LEU A 30 0.31 1.87 -18.31
C LEU A 30 -1.15 1.96 -18.75
N GLY A 31 -2.09 2.05 -17.81
CA GLY A 31 -3.51 2.16 -18.10
C GLY A 31 -3.84 3.42 -18.88
N VAL A 32 -3.28 4.56 -18.49
CA VAL A 32 -3.44 5.83 -19.20
C VAL A 32 -2.78 5.78 -20.57
N ASN A 33 -1.54 5.27 -20.66
CA ASN A 33 -0.79 5.21 -21.92
C ASN A 33 -1.46 4.34 -23.00
N HIS A 34 -2.11 3.24 -22.59
CA HIS A 34 -2.78 2.31 -23.51
C HIS A 34 -4.30 2.54 -23.63
N GLY A 35 -4.85 3.61 -23.03
CA GLY A 35 -6.30 3.87 -23.04
C GLY A 35 -7.13 2.82 -22.29
N MET A 36 -6.50 2.03 -21.42
CA MET A 36 -7.12 0.97 -20.65
C MET A 36 -7.63 1.50 -19.31
N ASN A 37 -8.81 2.10 -19.33
CA ASN A 37 -9.44 2.71 -18.14
C ASN A 37 -9.54 1.76 -16.93
N GLY A 38 -9.77 0.46 -17.17
CA GLY A 38 -9.82 -0.55 -16.11
C GLY A 38 -8.47 -0.75 -15.40
N LEU A 39 -7.37 -0.68 -16.14
CA LEU A 39 -6.02 -0.84 -15.58
C LEU A 39 -5.63 0.39 -14.75
N ALA A 40 -5.98 1.59 -15.23
CA ALA A 40 -5.75 2.83 -14.50
C ALA A 40 -6.57 2.89 -13.21
N THR A 41 -7.84 2.49 -13.28
CA THR A 41 -8.74 2.42 -12.11
C THR A 41 -8.23 1.39 -11.08
N GLY A 42 -7.77 0.22 -11.55
CA GLY A 42 -7.18 -0.80 -10.68
C GLY A 42 -5.90 -0.33 -9.98
N GLY A 43 -5.01 0.37 -10.71
CA GLY A 43 -3.82 0.98 -10.13
C GLY A 43 -4.15 2.06 -9.09
N PHE A 44 -5.18 2.88 -9.34
CA PHE A 44 -5.67 3.86 -8.37
C PHE A 44 -6.22 3.20 -7.11
N ALA A 45 -7.03 2.15 -7.25
CA ALA A 45 -7.53 1.39 -6.11
C ALA A 45 -6.39 0.80 -5.24
N ALA A 46 -5.32 0.30 -5.88
CA ALA A 46 -4.14 -0.20 -5.17
C ALA A 46 -3.45 0.90 -4.34
N VAL A 47 -3.33 2.12 -4.87
CA VAL A 47 -2.77 3.27 -4.14
C VAL A 47 -3.66 3.63 -2.93
N VAL A 48 -4.98 3.70 -3.12
CA VAL A 48 -5.91 3.99 -2.02
C VAL A 48 -5.79 2.96 -0.90
N VAL A 49 -5.75 1.67 -1.23
CA VAL A 49 -5.55 0.59 -0.26
C VAL A 49 -4.22 0.77 0.48
N ALA A 50 -3.13 1.08 -0.22
CA ALA A 50 -1.83 1.31 0.38
C ALA A 50 -1.83 2.51 1.36
N MET A 51 -2.50 3.60 1.00
CA MET A 51 -2.64 4.77 1.86
C MET A 51 -3.43 4.47 3.13
N LEU A 52 -4.37 3.52 3.08
CA LEU A 52 -5.16 3.09 4.25
C LEU A 52 -4.39 2.16 5.20
N ILE A 53 -3.32 1.50 4.75
CA ILE A 53 -2.51 0.60 5.62
C ILE A 53 -1.96 1.37 6.83
N SER A 54 -1.46 2.59 6.64
CA SER A 54 -0.90 3.42 7.71
C SER A 54 -1.94 3.77 8.81
N PRO A 55 -3.07 4.42 8.50
CA PRO A 55 -4.08 4.76 9.50
C PRO A 55 -4.75 3.52 10.10
N ILE A 56 -5.01 2.46 9.33
CA ILE A 56 -5.57 1.22 9.88
C ILE A 56 -4.61 0.62 10.91
N LYS A 57 -3.32 0.56 10.59
CA LYS A 57 -2.33 0.03 11.51
C LYS A 57 -2.26 0.87 12.79
N VAL A 58 -2.14 2.19 12.67
CA VAL A 58 -1.96 3.08 13.83
C VAL A 58 -3.23 3.16 14.68
N PHE A 59 -4.38 3.41 14.06
CA PHE A 59 -5.62 3.73 14.79
C PHE A 59 -6.46 2.50 15.17
N ILE A 60 -6.31 1.38 14.47
CA ILE A 60 -7.12 0.17 14.71
C ILE A 60 -6.28 -0.93 15.36
N ILE A 61 -5.12 -1.27 14.78
CA ILE A 61 -4.32 -2.43 15.21
C ILE A 61 -3.48 -2.08 16.45
N ASP A 62 -2.64 -1.06 16.36
CA ASP A 62 -1.73 -0.66 17.43
C ASP A 62 -2.48 -0.05 18.62
N ARG A 63 -3.69 0.48 18.42
CA ARG A 63 -4.56 0.97 19.52
C ARG A 63 -5.12 -0.13 20.42
N LYS A 64 -5.20 -1.37 19.91
CA LYS A 64 -5.79 -2.51 20.63
C LYS A 64 -4.76 -3.36 21.39
N ASN A 65 -3.46 -3.13 21.13
CA ASN A 65 -2.33 -3.77 21.83
C ASN A 65 -1.72 -2.82 22.87
#